data_AF-A0A9X8DSY6-F1
#
_entry.id   AF-A0A9X8DSY6-F1
#
_cell.length_a   1.000
_cell.length_b   1.000
_cell.length_c   1.000
_cell.angle_alpha   90.00
_cell.angle_beta   90.00
_cell.angle_gamma   90.00
#
_symmetry.space_group_name_H-M   'P 1'
#
loop_
_entity.id
_entity.type
_entity.pdbx_description
1 polymer ?
#
loop_
_entity_poly.entity_id
_entity_poly.type
_entity_poly.pdbx_seq_one_letter_code
_entity_poly.pdbx_strand_id
1 'polypeptide(L)'
;IHAIRNAFSSISAAFDPTDTTDSASFLHKIDHSGWLKHVRLVLKASWDLADYVHNSGVSVLTHCSDGWDRTAQMVSLAELMLDPFYRTLEGFAVLVEKEWCSFGHQFGLRCGHARSDVSNDQRSPIFLLWLDCIHQLWRQFETEFEFASTLLLFLADHVYSCKYGNFMFDCEKARVDCFDKYAATNVWCDVQSKRDTFANPRFSPERTVLAPSTAWKNIVLWKAYFARFDPTFVPPVECVQFYS
;
A
#
# COMPACT_ATOMS: atom_id res chain seq x y z
N ILE A 1 -4.16 -14.28 1.84
CA ILE A 1 -2.79 -14.12 1.30
C ILE A 1 -2.61 -14.77 -0.08
N HIS A 2 -2.94 -16.06 -0.27
CA HIS A 2 -2.72 -16.75 -1.57
C HIS A 2 -3.48 -16.11 -2.76
N ALA A 3 -4.75 -15.72 -2.57
CA ALA A 3 -5.51 -15.03 -3.62
C ALA A 3 -4.85 -13.71 -4.05
N ILE A 4 -4.32 -12.93 -3.09
CA ILE A 4 -3.63 -11.67 -3.37
C ILE A 4 -2.31 -11.91 -4.09
N ARG A 5 -1.56 -12.96 -3.71
CA ARG A 5 -0.35 -13.36 -4.44
C ARG A 5 -0.67 -13.71 -5.89
N ASN A 6 -1.66 -14.57 -6.11
CA ASN A 6 -2.04 -15.00 -7.47
C ASN A 6 -2.52 -13.81 -8.31
N ALA A 7 -3.31 -12.90 -7.71
CA ALA A 7 -3.77 -11.69 -8.37
C ALA A 7 -2.59 -10.78 -8.75
N PHE A 8 -1.61 -10.63 -7.86
CA PHE A 8 -0.40 -9.85 -8.13
C PHE A 8 0.44 -10.46 -9.27
N SER A 9 0.71 -11.77 -9.22
CA SER A 9 1.42 -12.46 -10.30
C SER A 9 0.70 -12.32 -11.65
N SER A 10 -0.64 -12.44 -11.64
CA SER A 10 -1.44 -12.31 -12.85
C SER A 10 -1.47 -10.89 -13.41
N ILE A 11 -1.55 -9.85 -12.57
CA ILE A 11 -1.51 -8.47 -13.05
C ILE A 11 -0.11 -8.10 -13.53
N SER A 12 0.95 -8.54 -12.85
CA SER A 12 2.33 -8.30 -13.28
C SER A 12 2.62 -8.94 -14.64
N ALA A 13 2.13 -10.15 -14.89
CA ALA A 13 2.26 -10.82 -16.19
C ALA A 13 1.54 -10.07 -17.33
N ALA A 14 0.51 -9.28 -17.02
CA ALA A 14 -0.18 -8.48 -18.04
C ALA A 14 0.67 -7.31 -18.59
N PHE A 15 1.78 -6.96 -17.93
CA PHE A 15 2.75 -5.95 -18.37
C PHE A 15 4.06 -6.57 -18.87
N ASP A 16 4.11 -7.89 -19.09
CA ASP A 16 5.29 -8.52 -19.68
C ASP A 16 5.41 -8.13 -21.17
N PRO A 17 6.42 -7.35 -21.57
CA PRO A 17 6.57 -6.90 -22.95
C PRO A 17 6.93 -8.06 -23.90
N THR A 18 7.31 -9.22 -23.37
CA THR A 18 7.64 -10.42 -24.16
C THR A 18 6.41 -11.26 -24.50
N ASP A 19 5.28 -11.01 -23.84
CA ASP A 19 4.01 -11.68 -24.13
C ASP A 19 3.40 -11.14 -25.43
N THR A 20 3.78 -11.77 -26.54
CA THR A 20 3.29 -11.49 -27.89
C THR A 20 2.00 -12.26 -28.23
N THR A 21 1.40 -12.94 -27.26
CA THR A 21 0.18 -13.71 -27.53
C THR A 21 -1.04 -12.79 -27.61
N ASP A 22 -1.64 -12.69 -28.80
CA ASP A 22 -2.90 -11.97 -29.07
C ASP A 22 -4.15 -12.68 -28.48
N SER A 23 -3.96 -13.55 -27.48
CA SER A 23 -5.01 -14.40 -26.93
C SER A 23 -6.09 -13.60 -26.17
N ALA A 24 -5.72 -12.45 -25.59
CA ALA A 24 -6.63 -11.57 -24.85
C ALA A 24 -6.15 -10.11 -24.87
N SER A 25 -7.09 -9.16 -24.89
CA SER A 25 -6.78 -7.74 -24.79
C SER A 25 -6.19 -7.39 -23.41
N PHE A 26 -5.40 -6.31 -23.34
CA PHE A 26 -4.81 -5.82 -22.09
C PHE A 26 -5.86 -5.61 -20.99
N LEU A 27 -6.99 -4.97 -21.30
CA LEU A 27 -8.06 -4.74 -20.32
C LEU A 27 -8.66 -6.06 -19.78
N HIS A 28 -8.78 -7.08 -20.63
CA HIS A 28 -9.21 -8.40 -20.20
C HIS A 28 -8.19 -9.05 -19.25
N LYS A 29 -6.88 -8.95 -19.55
CA LYS A 29 -5.82 -9.44 -18.66
C LYS A 29 -5.85 -8.74 -17.29
N ILE A 30 -6.05 -7.42 -17.27
CA ILE A 30 -6.19 -6.64 -16.03
C ILE A 30 -7.43 -7.07 -15.23
N ASP A 31 -8.60 -7.20 -15.87
CA ASP A 31 -9.83 -7.64 -15.18
C ASP A 31 -9.69 -9.07 -14.63
N HIS A 32 -9.17 -9.99 -15.46
CA HIS A 32 -8.96 -11.39 -15.10
C HIS A 32 -7.98 -11.58 -13.94
N SER A 33 -7.01 -10.67 -13.77
CA SER A 33 -6.08 -10.72 -12.63
C SER A 33 -6.78 -10.64 -11.27
N GLY A 34 -7.96 -10.01 -11.20
CA GLY A 34 -8.68 -9.79 -9.95
C GLY A 34 -8.03 -8.80 -8.99
N TRP A 35 -6.91 -8.14 -9.36
CA TRP A 35 -6.23 -7.19 -8.48
C TRP A 35 -7.12 -6.01 -8.10
N LEU A 36 -7.74 -5.34 -9.09
CA LEU A 36 -8.65 -4.21 -8.85
C LEU A 36 -9.90 -4.61 -8.06
N LYS A 37 -10.35 -5.86 -8.22
CA LYS A 37 -11.42 -6.43 -7.39
C LYS A 37 -11.00 -6.48 -5.92
N HIS A 38 -9.77 -6.90 -5.62
CA HIS A 38 -9.25 -6.93 -4.26
C HIS A 38 -9.06 -5.53 -3.67
N VAL A 39 -8.50 -4.58 -4.42
CA VAL A 39 -8.40 -3.16 -4.03
C VAL A 39 -9.79 -2.62 -3.64
N ARG A 40 -10.79 -2.84 -4.50
CA ARG A 40 -12.17 -2.42 -4.25
C ARG A 40 -12.77 -3.02 -2.98
N LEU A 41 -12.56 -4.32 -2.76
CA LEU A 41 -13.13 -5.03 -1.60
C LEU A 41 -12.51 -4.55 -0.29
N VAL A 42 -11.19 -4.31 -0.27
CA VAL A 42 -10.49 -3.74 0.90
C VAL A 42 -11.00 -2.32 1.18
N LEU A 43 -11.06 -1.46 0.15
CA LEU A 43 -11.62 -0.10 0.29
C LEU A 43 -13.06 -0.10 0.79
N LYS A 44 -13.92 -0.96 0.22
CA LYS A 44 -15.33 -1.05 0.64
C LYS A 44 -15.47 -1.49 2.08
N ALA A 45 -14.74 -2.53 2.48
CA ALA A 45 -14.79 -3.03 3.85
C ALA A 45 -14.27 -1.97 4.84
N SER A 46 -13.21 -1.23 4.49
CA SER A 46 -12.65 -0.16 5.33
C SER A 46 -13.61 1.03 5.45
N TRP A 47 -14.26 1.41 4.35
CA TRP A 47 -15.31 2.44 4.38
C TRP A 47 -16.49 2.01 5.25
N ASP A 48 -16.93 0.75 5.19
CA ASP A 48 -18.01 0.26 6.05
C ASP A 48 -17.66 0.37 7.53
N LEU A 49 -16.40 0.08 7.92
CA LEU A 49 -15.94 0.33 9.29
C LEU A 49 -16.03 1.81 9.65
N ALA A 50 -15.52 2.69 8.79
CA ALA A 50 -15.55 4.13 9.02
C ALA A 50 -16.97 4.68 9.10
N ASP A 51 -17.87 4.19 8.26
CA ASP A 51 -19.29 4.58 8.21
C ASP A 51 -20.04 4.19 9.48
N TYR A 52 -19.82 2.96 10.00
CA TYR A 52 -20.38 2.55 11.29
C TYR A 52 -19.89 3.42 12.44
N VAL A 53 -18.61 3.78 12.47
CA VAL A 53 -18.07 4.66 13.51
C VAL A 53 -18.62 6.08 13.38
N HIS A 54 -18.58 6.66 12.19
CA HIS A 54 -18.91 8.07 11.98
C HIS A 54 -20.42 8.34 11.95
N ASN A 55 -21.17 7.58 11.16
CA ASN A 55 -22.59 7.84 10.91
C ASN A 55 -23.51 7.06 11.87
N SER A 56 -23.12 5.85 12.27
CA SER A 56 -23.92 5.06 13.22
C SER A 56 -23.53 5.30 14.68
N GLY A 57 -22.38 5.92 14.95
CA GLY A 57 -21.93 6.24 16.31
C GLY A 57 -21.64 5.02 17.18
N VAL A 58 -21.26 3.88 16.56
CA VAL A 58 -21.01 2.61 17.27
C VAL A 58 -19.52 2.28 17.33
N SER A 59 -19.11 1.55 18.36
CA SER A 59 -17.79 0.93 18.42
C SER A 59 -17.75 -0.33 17.55
N VAL A 60 -16.67 -0.52 16.79
CA VAL A 60 -16.51 -1.66 15.87
C VAL A 60 -15.28 -2.47 16.27
N LEU A 61 -15.45 -3.79 16.42
CA LEU A 61 -14.36 -4.74 16.58
C LEU A 61 -14.02 -5.36 15.22
N THR A 62 -12.80 -5.17 14.75
CA THR A 62 -12.32 -5.71 13.47
C THR A 62 -11.34 -6.84 13.71
N HIS A 63 -11.64 -8.04 13.20
CA HIS A 63 -10.70 -9.15 13.20
C HIS A 63 -10.74 -9.92 11.88
N CYS A 64 -9.71 -10.70 11.62
CA CYS A 64 -9.70 -11.71 10.56
C CYS A 64 -9.34 -13.06 11.20
N SER A 65 -8.59 -13.91 10.50
CA SER A 65 -8.05 -15.15 11.07
C SER A 65 -7.00 -14.84 12.14
N ASP A 66 -5.85 -14.30 11.73
CA ASP A 66 -4.73 -14.00 12.65
C ASP A 66 -4.61 -12.51 13.04
N GLY A 67 -5.35 -11.63 12.35
CA GLY A 67 -5.42 -10.21 12.72
C GLY A 67 -4.26 -9.31 12.25
N TRP A 68 -3.23 -9.82 11.57
CA TRP A 68 -2.07 -9.00 11.15
C TRP A 68 -2.03 -8.63 9.65
N ASP A 69 -2.92 -9.17 8.81
CA ASP A 69 -2.96 -8.87 7.37
C ASP A 69 -4.14 -7.97 7.00
N ARG A 70 -5.32 -8.56 6.80
CA ARG A 70 -6.55 -7.85 6.38
C ARG A 70 -7.05 -6.86 7.44
N THR A 71 -6.87 -7.16 8.72
CA THR A 71 -7.24 -6.25 9.80
C THR A 71 -6.41 -4.97 9.73
N ALA A 72 -5.08 -5.07 9.62
CA ALA A 72 -4.19 -3.91 9.47
C ALA A 72 -4.59 -3.06 8.25
N GLN A 73 -4.91 -3.69 7.11
CA GLN A 73 -5.41 -2.99 5.93
C GLN A 73 -6.68 -2.19 6.23
N MET A 74 -7.68 -2.85 6.83
CA MET A 74 -8.99 -2.26 7.05
C MET A 74 -8.99 -1.16 8.11
N VAL A 75 -8.31 -1.40 9.23
CA VAL A 75 -8.25 -0.45 10.35
C VAL A 75 -7.48 0.80 9.94
N SER A 76 -6.28 0.65 9.36
CA SER A 76 -5.49 1.82 8.95
C SER A 76 -6.13 2.64 7.83
N LEU A 77 -6.87 2.00 6.91
CA LEU A 77 -7.65 2.73 5.89
C LEU A 77 -8.85 3.46 6.51
N ALA A 78 -9.55 2.85 7.47
CA ALA A 78 -10.63 3.51 8.18
C ALA A 78 -10.11 4.72 8.97
N GLU A 79 -8.97 4.59 9.64
CA GLU A 79 -8.30 5.69 10.33
C GLU A 79 -7.92 6.84 9.38
N LEU A 80 -7.37 6.54 8.19
CA LEU A 80 -7.13 7.54 7.15
C LEU A 80 -8.42 8.25 6.69
N MET A 81 -9.51 7.52 6.56
CA MET A 81 -10.80 8.07 6.17
C MET A 81 -11.42 8.94 7.27
N LEU A 82 -11.15 8.66 8.54
CA LEU A 82 -11.80 9.32 9.68
C LEU A 82 -11.00 10.50 10.25
N ASP A 83 -9.67 10.41 10.29
CA ASP A 83 -8.81 11.36 10.99
C ASP A 83 -7.85 12.08 10.01
N PRO A 84 -7.98 13.41 9.86
CA PRO A 84 -7.06 14.21 9.04
C PRO A 84 -5.60 14.12 9.48
N PHE A 85 -5.30 13.84 10.77
CA PHE A 85 -3.93 13.70 11.24
C PHE A 85 -3.16 12.65 10.43
N TYR A 86 -3.74 11.48 10.19
CA TYR A 86 -3.07 10.40 9.46
C TYR A 86 -2.84 10.71 7.96
N ARG A 87 -3.40 11.81 7.45
CA ARG A 87 -3.19 12.29 6.07
C ARG A 87 -2.00 13.25 5.94
N THR A 88 -1.42 13.66 7.07
CA THR A 88 -0.14 14.39 7.12
C THR A 88 1.04 13.45 6.90
N LEU A 89 2.21 13.98 6.52
CA LEU A 89 3.44 13.18 6.39
C LEU A 89 3.81 12.50 7.71
N GLU A 90 3.72 13.25 8.81
CA GLU A 90 4.01 12.74 10.16
C GLU A 90 2.96 11.71 10.59
N GLY A 91 1.67 12.04 10.47
CA GLY A 91 0.61 11.11 10.86
C GLY A 91 0.60 9.85 10.02
N PHE A 92 0.92 9.92 8.73
CA PHE A 92 1.05 8.74 7.89
C PHE A 92 2.21 7.83 8.35
N ALA A 93 3.36 8.41 8.74
CA ALA A 93 4.45 7.66 9.34
C ALA A 93 4.01 6.97 10.64
N VAL A 94 3.30 7.70 11.52
CA VAL A 94 2.73 7.15 12.76
C VAL A 94 1.75 6.01 12.47
N LEU A 95 0.88 6.17 11.47
CA LEU A 95 -0.09 5.15 11.08
C LEU A 95 0.59 3.85 10.66
N VAL A 96 1.63 3.93 9.83
CA VAL A 96 2.38 2.75 9.40
C VAL A 96 3.13 2.11 10.57
N GLU A 97 3.82 2.91 11.39
CA GLU A 97 4.51 2.39 12.58
C GLU A 97 3.56 1.72 13.57
N LYS A 98 2.37 2.30 13.77
CA LYS A 98 1.32 1.76 14.63
C LYS A 98 0.72 0.50 14.02
N GLU A 99 -0.09 0.63 12.98
CA GLU A 99 -0.97 -0.43 12.48
C GLU A 99 -0.25 -1.57 11.76
N TRP A 100 0.97 -1.33 11.29
CA TRP A 100 1.73 -2.33 10.54
C TRP A 100 2.94 -2.84 11.33
N CYS A 101 3.81 -1.94 11.78
CA CYS A 101 5.04 -2.37 12.44
C CYS A 101 4.80 -2.86 13.87
N SER A 102 4.11 -2.09 14.71
CA SER A 102 3.91 -2.41 16.13
C SER A 102 2.92 -3.56 16.32
N PHE A 103 1.81 -3.56 15.56
CA PHE A 103 0.80 -4.62 15.59
C PHE A 103 1.22 -5.92 14.87
N GLY A 104 2.46 -5.99 14.38
CA GLY A 104 3.09 -7.24 13.99
C GLY A 104 2.66 -7.77 12.63
N HIS A 105 2.48 -6.89 11.64
CA HIS A 105 2.43 -7.35 10.26
C HIS A 105 3.73 -8.09 9.92
N GLN A 106 3.61 -9.28 9.35
CA GLN A 106 4.74 -10.18 9.11
C GLN A 106 5.56 -9.78 7.88
N PHE A 107 6.17 -8.58 7.87
CA PHE A 107 6.86 -8.04 6.69
C PHE A 107 7.97 -8.97 6.18
N GLY A 108 8.81 -9.51 7.07
CA GLY A 108 9.90 -10.41 6.69
C GLY A 108 9.41 -11.66 5.96
N LEU A 109 8.33 -12.28 6.46
CA LEU A 109 7.68 -13.44 5.87
C LEU A 109 6.94 -13.10 4.56
N ARG A 110 6.15 -12.02 4.56
CA ARG A 110 5.30 -11.62 3.44
C ARG A 110 6.11 -11.11 2.24
N CYS A 111 7.20 -10.40 2.48
CA CYS A 111 8.11 -9.88 1.46
C CYS A 111 9.25 -10.86 1.11
N GLY A 112 9.54 -11.84 1.97
CA GLY A 112 10.57 -12.85 1.72
C GLY A 112 12.00 -12.34 1.95
N HIS A 113 12.19 -11.44 2.92
CA HIS A 113 13.49 -10.86 3.26
C HIS A 113 14.46 -11.91 3.78
N ALA A 114 15.70 -11.89 3.26
CA ALA A 114 16.78 -12.80 3.65
C ALA A 114 16.41 -14.31 3.61
N ARG A 115 15.45 -14.69 2.75
CA ARG A 115 14.99 -16.08 2.60
C ARG A 115 15.27 -16.57 1.18
N SER A 116 16.01 -17.69 1.08
CA SER A 116 16.31 -18.37 -0.18
C SER A 116 15.09 -19.08 -0.79
N ASP A 117 14.07 -19.37 0.02
CA ASP A 117 12.83 -20.00 -0.44
C ASP A 117 11.92 -19.00 -1.16
N VAL A 118 12.12 -18.87 -2.48
CA VAL A 118 11.30 -18.04 -3.38
C VAL A 118 9.89 -18.62 -3.55
N SER A 119 9.72 -19.94 -3.38
CA SER A 119 8.43 -20.64 -3.52
C SER A 119 7.54 -20.56 -2.28
N ASN A 120 8.00 -19.91 -1.22
CA ASN A 120 7.29 -19.87 0.04
C ASN A 120 5.85 -19.36 -0.12
N ASP A 121 4.90 -20.20 0.28
CA ASP A 121 3.49 -19.94 0.05
C ASP A 121 2.91 -18.84 0.96
N GLN A 122 3.69 -18.36 1.93
CA GLN A 122 3.33 -17.27 2.82
C GLN A 122 3.66 -15.89 2.26
N ARG A 123 4.43 -15.80 1.16
CA ARG A 123 4.71 -14.54 0.47
C ARG A 123 3.44 -13.96 -0.13
N SER A 124 3.18 -12.67 0.11
CA SER A 124 1.99 -12.00 -0.40
C SER A 124 2.12 -10.47 -0.31
N PRO A 125 1.75 -9.70 -1.35
CA PRO A 125 1.91 -8.25 -1.39
C PRO A 125 0.78 -7.52 -0.65
N ILE A 126 0.63 -7.81 0.64
CA ILE A 126 -0.46 -7.27 1.49
C ILE A 126 -0.28 -5.77 1.72
N PHE A 127 0.93 -5.33 2.07
CA PHE A 127 1.22 -3.91 2.24
C PHE A 127 1.11 -3.13 0.91
N LEU A 128 1.56 -3.72 -0.20
CA LEU A 128 1.41 -3.10 -1.52
C LEU A 128 -0.05 -2.94 -1.95
N LEU A 129 -0.90 -3.95 -1.68
CA LEU A 129 -2.34 -3.84 -1.94
C LEU A 129 -2.96 -2.69 -1.14
N TRP A 130 -2.49 -2.47 0.10
CA TRP A 130 -2.91 -1.35 0.92
C TRP A 130 -2.45 0.01 0.37
N LEU A 131 -1.20 0.11 -0.10
CA LEU A 131 -0.70 1.30 -0.79
C LEU A 131 -1.53 1.63 -2.04
N ASP A 132 -1.96 0.63 -2.81
CA ASP A 132 -2.87 0.84 -3.95
C ASP A 132 -4.24 1.37 -3.47
N CYS A 133 -4.78 0.85 -2.37
CA CYS A 133 -6.01 1.41 -1.78
C CYS A 133 -5.83 2.90 -1.41
N ILE A 134 -4.69 3.28 -0.82
CA ILE A 134 -4.39 4.69 -0.53
C ILE A 134 -4.24 5.50 -1.82
N HIS A 135 -3.62 4.93 -2.86
CA HIS A 135 -3.57 5.58 -4.16
C HIS A 135 -4.97 5.89 -4.70
N GLN A 136 -5.95 4.99 -4.54
CA GLN A 136 -7.32 5.26 -4.92
C GLN A 136 -7.93 6.41 -4.09
N LEU A 137 -7.67 6.47 -2.78
CA LEU A 137 -8.12 7.58 -1.92
C LEU A 137 -7.49 8.90 -2.35
N TRP A 138 -6.18 8.91 -2.54
CA TRP A 138 -5.41 10.08 -2.97
C TRP A 138 -5.96 10.65 -4.28
N ARG A 139 -6.25 9.79 -5.27
CA ARG A 139 -6.84 10.27 -6.54
C ARG A 139 -8.27 10.81 -6.40
N GLN A 140 -9.07 10.25 -5.50
CA GLN A 140 -10.43 10.73 -5.28
C GLN A 140 -10.46 12.02 -4.45
N PHE A 141 -9.40 12.28 -3.66
CA PHE A 141 -9.31 13.37 -2.69
C PHE A 141 -7.93 14.04 -2.72
N GLU A 142 -7.51 14.54 -3.88
CA GLU A 142 -6.14 14.99 -4.14
C GLU A 142 -5.66 16.15 -3.25
N THR A 143 -6.56 16.90 -2.63
CA THR A 143 -6.22 18.01 -1.73
C THR A 143 -6.15 17.61 -0.26
N GLU A 144 -6.61 16.42 0.10
CA GLU A 144 -6.79 16.00 1.49
C GLU A 144 -5.56 15.31 2.09
N PHE A 145 -4.55 15.02 1.27
CA PHE A 145 -3.29 14.38 1.68
C PHE A 145 -2.11 15.33 1.55
N GLU A 146 -1.34 15.47 2.63
CA GLU A 146 -0.11 16.28 2.63
C GLU A 146 0.98 15.61 1.80
N PHE A 147 0.96 14.28 1.71
CA PHE A 147 1.89 13.53 0.89
C PHE A 147 1.39 13.34 -0.55
N ALA A 148 2.33 13.31 -1.49
CA ALA A 148 2.11 13.01 -2.89
C ALA A 148 2.17 11.50 -3.16
N SER A 149 1.73 11.09 -4.34
CA SER A 149 1.79 9.68 -4.79
C SER A 149 3.22 9.13 -4.86
N THR A 150 4.24 9.99 -4.93
CA THR A 150 5.66 9.63 -4.88
C THR A 150 6.05 8.94 -3.57
N LEU A 151 5.43 9.31 -2.43
CA LEU A 151 5.67 8.63 -1.15
C LEU A 151 5.18 7.19 -1.20
N LEU A 152 4.02 6.94 -1.82
CA LEU A 152 3.48 5.58 -1.95
C LEU A 152 4.38 4.70 -2.82
N LEU A 153 4.93 5.25 -3.91
CA LEU A 153 5.91 4.55 -4.75
C LEU A 153 7.20 4.26 -4.00
N PHE A 154 7.72 5.24 -3.25
CA PHE A 154 8.91 5.11 -2.42
C PHE A 154 8.77 3.98 -1.39
N LEU A 155 7.64 3.92 -0.68
CA LEU A 155 7.36 2.84 0.27
C LEU A 155 7.17 1.49 -0.43
N ALA A 156 6.52 1.47 -1.59
CA ALA A 156 6.32 0.25 -2.37
C ALA A 156 7.66 -0.36 -2.85
N ASP A 157 8.68 0.46 -3.07
CA ASP A 157 10.04 -0.01 -3.35
C ASP A 157 10.76 -0.46 -2.08
N HIS A 158 10.67 0.36 -1.04
CA HIS A 158 11.48 0.16 0.15
C HIS A 158 10.99 -0.95 1.08
N VAL A 159 9.73 -1.37 0.94
CA VAL A 159 9.20 -2.57 1.60
C VAL A 159 9.89 -3.86 1.15
N TYR A 160 10.53 -3.89 -0.03
CA TYR A 160 11.28 -5.05 -0.54
C TYR A 160 12.80 -4.88 -0.48
N SER A 161 13.28 -3.64 -0.35
CA SER A 161 14.69 -3.29 -0.50
C SER A 161 15.62 -3.75 0.62
N CYS A 162 15.07 -4.00 1.80
CA CYS A 162 15.83 -4.21 3.04
C CYS A 162 16.82 -3.07 3.37
N LYS A 163 16.66 -1.86 2.79
CA LYS A 163 17.51 -0.70 3.12
C LYS A 163 17.22 -0.15 4.52
N TYR A 164 15.95 -0.12 4.92
CA TYR A 164 15.51 0.44 6.20
C TYR A 164 15.03 -0.66 7.14
N GLY A 165 15.22 -0.41 8.44
CA GLY A 165 14.85 -1.35 9.50
C GLY A 165 13.34 -1.53 9.67
N ASN A 166 12.53 -0.57 9.24
CA ASN A 166 11.09 -0.51 9.51
C ASN A 166 10.33 -1.77 9.06
N PHE A 167 10.68 -2.32 7.89
CA PHE A 167 9.96 -3.43 7.25
C PHE A 167 10.74 -4.76 7.26
N MET A 168 11.76 -4.91 8.12
CA MET A 168 12.62 -6.11 8.09
C MET A 168 12.04 -7.33 8.80
N PHE A 169 11.29 -7.12 9.88
CA PHE A 169 10.92 -8.18 10.83
C PHE A 169 9.41 -8.48 10.83
N ASP A 170 9.03 -9.58 11.49
CA ASP A 170 7.64 -10.04 11.55
C ASP A 170 6.86 -9.54 12.77
N CYS A 171 7.55 -8.95 13.75
CA CYS A 171 6.93 -8.38 14.94
C CYS A 171 7.83 -7.33 15.60
N GLU A 172 7.23 -6.48 16.43
CA GLU A 172 7.93 -5.41 17.15
C GLU A 172 9.03 -5.97 18.07
N LYS A 173 8.77 -7.05 18.80
CA LYS A 173 9.76 -7.66 19.69
C LYS A 173 11.05 -8.00 18.96
N ALA A 174 10.97 -8.69 17.82
CA ALA A 174 12.14 -9.06 17.04
C ALA A 174 12.89 -7.84 16.50
N ARG A 175 12.15 -6.78 16.16
CA ARG A 175 12.70 -5.51 15.69
C ARG A 175 13.50 -4.80 16.79
N VAL A 176 12.92 -4.67 17.99
CA VAL A 176 13.58 -4.06 19.16
C VAL A 176 14.82 -4.86 19.57
N ASP A 177 14.69 -6.18 19.72
CA ASP A 177 15.79 -7.08 20.10
C ASP A 177 17.00 -6.98 19.13
N CYS A 178 16.74 -6.68 17.86
CA CYS A 178 17.76 -6.46 16.85
C CYS A 178 18.37 -5.05 16.93
N PHE A 179 17.53 -4.00 17.02
CA PHE A 179 18.00 -2.62 16.99
C PHE A 179 18.66 -2.15 18.28
N ASP A 180 18.46 -2.88 19.38
CA ASP A 180 19.26 -2.72 20.60
C ASP A 180 20.74 -3.11 20.39
N LYS A 181 21.02 -3.95 19.38
CA LYS A 181 22.37 -4.47 19.07
C LYS A 181 22.97 -3.87 17.81
N TYR A 182 22.14 -3.55 16.82
CA TYR A 182 22.57 -3.13 15.50
C TYR A 182 21.81 -1.88 15.06
N ALA A 183 22.54 -0.82 14.71
CA ALA A 183 21.91 0.38 14.16
C ALA A 183 21.24 0.07 12.81
N ALA A 184 20.04 0.61 12.59
CA ALA A 184 19.33 0.53 11.33
C ALA A 184 18.80 1.90 10.93
N THR A 185 18.78 2.16 9.62
CA THR A 185 18.24 3.41 9.07
C THR A 185 16.71 3.37 9.15
N ASN A 186 16.10 4.50 9.49
CA ASN A 186 14.66 4.68 9.51
C ASN A 186 14.19 5.33 8.20
N VAL A 187 13.22 4.71 7.51
CA VAL A 187 12.65 5.21 6.24
C VAL A 187 12.12 6.64 6.38
N TRP A 188 11.56 6.98 7.55
CA TRP A 188 10.96 8.30 7.80
C TRP A 188 12.01 9.41 7.90
N CYS A 189 13.27 9.10 8.27
CA CYS A 189 14.36 10.09 8.23
C CYS A 189 14.65 10.54 6.79
N ASP A 190 14.66 9.60 5.83
CA ASP A 190 14.85 9.91 4.41
C ASP A 190 13.63 10.66 3.85
N VAL A 191 12.41 10.29 4.27
CA VAL A 191 11.18 11.03 3.89
C VAL A 191 11.24 12.48 4.40
N GLN A 192 11.62 12.68 5.65
CA GLN A 192 11.68 14.02 6.26
C GLN A 192 12.79 14.88 5.64
N SER A 193 13.96 14.30 5.37
CA SER A 193 15.08 15.04 4.74
C SER A 193 14.79 15.44 3.30
N LYS A 194 13.94 14.69 2.59
CA LYS A 194 13.51 14.94 1.21
C LYS A 194 12.03 15.34 1.13
N ARG A 195 11.54 16.07 2.13
CA ARG A 195 10.12 16.43 2.26
C ARG A 195 9.53 17.04 0.98
N ASP A 196 10.27 17.90 0.28
CA ASP A 196 9.80 18.55 -0.94
C ASP A 196 9.49 17.57 -2.10
N THR A 197 10.11 16.38 -2.09
CA THR A 197 9.83 15.31 -3.08
C THR A 197 8.54 14.57 -2.76
N PHE A 198 8.18 14.51 -1.48
CA PHE A 198 7.05 13.73 -0.98
C PHE A 198 5.84 14.57 -0.60
N ALA A 199 5.99 15.89 -0.49
CA ALA A 199 4.90 16.81 -0.18
C ALA A 199 4.04 17.06 -1.43
N ASN A 200 2.73 17.13 -1.21
CA ASN A 200 1.75 17.48 -2.22
C ASN A 200 1.56 19.01 -2.24
N PRO A 201 1.89 19.71 -3.33
CA PRO A 201 1.74 21.16 -3.42
C PRO A 201 0.27 21.61 -3.42
N ARG A 202 -0.68 20.70 -3.65
CA ARG A 202 -2.13 20.96 -3.64
C ARG A 202 -2.79 20.63 -2.31
N PHE A 203 -2.01 20.36 -1.27
CA PHE A 203 -2.55 20.06 0.05
C PHE A 203 -3.33 21.25 0.61
N SER A 204 -4.63 21.06 0.77
CA SER A 204 -5.59 22.02 1.32
C SER A 204 -6.77 21.20 1.84
N PRO A 205 -6.64 20.60 3.04
CA PRO A 205 -7.67 19.70 3.56
C PRO A 205 -8.92 20.50 3.96
N GLU A 206 -10.09 20.04 3.51
CA GLU A 206 -11.38 20.66 3.82
C GLU A 206 -12.31 19.69 4.55
N ARG A 207 -12.06 18.38 4.45
CA ARG A 207 -12.97 17.34 4.93
C ARG A 207 -12.41 16.67 6.17
N THR A 208 -13.23 16.58 7.21
CA THR A 208 -12.91 15.72 8.36
C THR A 208 -12.95 14.25 7.94
N VAL A 209 -13.98 13.82 7.21
CA VAL A 209 -14.17 12.41 6.80
C VAL A 209 -14.13 12.26 5.28
N LEU A 210 -13.42 11.23 4.79
CA LEU A 210 -13.37 10.86 3.38
C LEU A 210 -14.30 9.67 3.12
N ALA A 211 -15.32 9.89 2.31
CA ALA A 211 -16.25 8.85 1.86
C ALA A 211 -15.92 8.42 0.43
N PRO A 212 -15.04 7.43 0.22
CA PRO A 212 -14.59 7.06 -1.12
C PRO A 212 -15.70 6.37 -1.92
N SER A 213 -15.68 6.60 -3.23
CA SER A 213 -16.42 5.77 -4.15
C SER A 213 -15.77 4.40 -4.31
N THR A 214 -16.53 3.36 -4.00
CA THR A 214 -16.14 1.95 -4.14
C THR A 214 -16.79 1.30 -5.37
N ALA A 215 -17.33 2.11 -6.28
CA ALA A 215 -17.88 1.64 -7.54
C ALA A 215 -16.74 1.13 -8.43
N TRP A 216 -16.94 -0.01 -9.09
CA TRP A 216 -15.92 -0.64 -9.94
C TRP A 216 -15.36 0.30 -11.01
N LYS A 217 -16.21 1.14 -11.61
CA LYS A 217 -15.80 2.17 -12.60
C LYS A 217 -14.86 3.25 -12.06
N ASN A 218 -14.79 3.42 -10.74
CA ASN A 218 -13.97 4.45 -10.08
C ASN A 218 -12.64 3.89 -9.52
N ILE A 219 -12.49 2.56 -9.52
CA ILE A 219 -11.23 1.91 -9.16
C ILE A 219 -10.41 1.74 -10.44
N VAL A 220 -9.20 2.29 -10.45
CA VAL A 220 -8.34 2.24 -11.63
C VAL A 220 -7.03 1.52 -11.35
N LEU A 221 -6.39 1.08 -12.41
CA LEU A 221 -5.00 0.65 -12.39
C LEU A 221 -4.06 1.76 -11.91
N TRP A 222 -3.25 1.47 -10.90
CA TRP A 222 -2.13 2.32 -10.48
C TRP A 222 -0.98 2.24 -11.50
N LYS A 223 -1.16 2.91 -12.64
CA LYS A 223 -0.22 2.91 -13.78
C LYS A 223 1.20 3.31 -13.37
N ALA A 224 1.32 4.31 -12.48
CA ALA A 224 2.60 4.78 -11.97
C ALA A 224 3.41 3.71 -11.21
N TYR A 225 2.78 2.64 -10.72
CA TYR A 225 3.46 1.51 -10.11
C TYR A 225 3.65 0.35 -11.10
N PHE A 226 2.58 -0.08 -11.78
CA PHE A 226 2.63 -1.28 -12.62
C PHE A 226 3.30 -1.08 -13.98
N ALA A 227 3.22 0.12 -14.57
CA ALA A 227 3.77 0.41 -15.90
C ALA A 227 5.10 1.19 -15.86
N ARG A 228 5.65 1.47 -14.68
CA ARG A 228 6.84 2.35 -14.52
C ARG A 228 8.14 1.84 -15.15
N PHE A 229 8.22 0.54 -15.41
CA PHE A 229 9.38 -0.09 -16.06
C PHE A 229 9.08 -0.57 -17.47
N ASP A 230 7.87 -0.33 -17.98
CA ASP A 230 7.48 -0.72 -19.33
C ASP A 230 7.84 0.39 -20.32
N PRO A 231 8.90 0.23 -21.14
CA PRO A 231 9.32 1.25 -22.08
C PRO A 231 8.35 1.40 -23.26
N THR A 232 7.41 0.47 -23.42
CA THR A 232 6.43 0.46 -24.51
C THR A 232 5.11 1.12 -24.14
N PHE A 233 4.91 1.47 -22.85
CA PHE A 233 3.70 2.11 -22.39
C PHE A 233 3.59 3.55 -22.92
N VAL A 234 2.47 3.88 -23.56
CA VAL A 234 2.24 5.22 -24.15
C VAL A 234 1.01 5.89 -23.53
N PRO A 235 1.11 7.15 -23.04
CA PRO A 235 2.36 7.94 -22.91
C PRO A 235 3.30 7.31 -21.88
N PRO A 236 4.63 7.51 -22.02
CA PRO A 236 5.60 6.95 -21.10
C PRO A 236 5.32 7.40 -19.65
N VAL A 237 5.38 6.43 -18.73
CA VAL A 237 5.28 6.70 -17.29
C VAL A 237 6.68 7.05 -16.80
N GLU A 238 6.84 8.19 -16.13
CA GLU A 238 8.13 8.55 -15.54
C GLU A 238 8.57 7.46 -14.54
N CYS A 239 9.74 6.90 -14.82
CA CYS A 239 10.36 5.90 -13.95
C CYS A 239 11.02 6.62 -12.78
N VAL A 240 10.29 6.74 -11.67
CA VAL A 240 10.84 7.27 -10.41
C VAL A 240 11.57 6.13 -9.71
N GLN A 241 12.90 6.06 -9.89
CA GLN A 241 13.77 5.13 -9.18
C GLN A 241 14.40 5.83 -7.97
N PHE A 242 14.32 5.18 -6.82
CA PHE A 242 14.92 5.67 -5.57
C PHE A 242 16.25 4.97 -5.24
N TYR A 243 16.78 4.16 -6.16
CA TYR A 243 18.09 3.53 -6.10
C TYR A 243 18.96 4.06 -7.25
N SER A 244 20.20 4.41 -6.91
CA SER A 244 21.28 4.77 -7.83
C SER A 244 22.37 3.71 -7.77
#